data_AF-A0A7V3V1Z9-F1
#
_entry.id   AF-A0A7V3V1Z9-F1
#
_cell.length_a   1.000
_cell.length_b   1.000
_cell.length_c   1.000
_cell.angle_alpha   90.00
_cell.angle_beta   90.00
_cell.angle_gamma   90.00
#
_symmetry.space_group_name_H-M   'P 1'
#
loop_
_entity.id
_entity.type
_entity.pdbx_description
1 polymer ?
#
loop_
_entity_poly.entity_id
_entity_poly.type
_entity_poly.pdbx_seq_one_letter_code
_entity_poly.pdbx_strand_id
1 'polypeptide(L)'
;MQQAIVNVANTTGKAVVSISTETTTKLYGGRRYYFGFPEDSPFGEDEFIRRFFDDLFGVMPEREFKHLGLGSGVIIDANGYILTNEHVIGQADKIMVTLADGRQFKGEIKGKDPHSDLAVIKINANNLPYAILGDSDNLKIGQWVVAIGNPFGFVLQNPEPTVTVGVISALHRSLGRA
;
A
#
# COMPACT_ATOMS: atom_id res chain seq x y z
N MET A 1 -0.43 -25.63 -22.63
CA MET A 1 0.16 -24.47 -21.93
C MET A 1 -0.89 -23.45 -21.50
N GLN A 2 -1.73 -22.94 -22.41
CA GLN A 2 -2.85 -22.03 -22.07
C GLN A 2 -3.70 -22.55 -20.91
N GLN A 3 -4.09 -23.83 -20.94
CA GLN A 3 -4.88 -24.44 -19.87
C GLN A 3 -4.18 -24.41 -18.50
N ALA A 4 -2.84 -24.55 -18.46
CA ALA A 4 -2.10 -24.49 -17.21
C ALA A 4 -2.14 -23.08 -16.60
N ILE A 5 -2.00 -22.04 -17.44
CA ILE A 5 -2.09 -20.64 -17.02
C ILE A 5 -3.49 -20.32 -16.51
N VAL A 6 -4.53 -20.76 -17.23
CA VAL A 6 -5.94 -20.60 -16.81
C VAL A 6 -6.19 -21.29 -15.47
N ASN A 7 -5.66 -22.50 -15.29
CA ASN A 7 -5.80 -23.22 -14.02
C ASN A 7 -5.12 -22.47 -12.87
N VAL A 8 -3.91 -21.94 -13.07
CA VAL A 8 -3.20 -21.12 -12.06
C VAL A 8 -3.98 -19.85 -11.71
N ALA A 9 -4.53 -19.15 -12.72
CA ALA A 9 -5.36 -17.97 -12.49
C ALA A 9 -6.61 -18.30 -11.66
N ASN A 10 -7.31 -19.40 -11.98
CA ASN A 10 -8.55 -19.79 -11.31
C ASN A 10 -8.35 -20.39 -9.91
N THR A 11 -7.17 -20.93 -9.62
CA THR A 11 -6.84 -21.54 -8.33
C THR A 11 -6.07 -20.56 -7.46
N THR A 12 -4.82 -20.28 -7.80
CA THR A 12 -3.92 -19.41 -7.05
C THR A 12 -4.37 -17.95 -7.07
N GLY A 13 -4.99 -17.48 -8.16
CA GLY A 13 -5.49 -16.10 -8.25
C GLY A 13 -6.49 -15.74 -7.15
N LYS A 14 -7.28 -16.71 -6.65
CA LYS A 14 -8.22 -16.49 -5.54
C LYS A 14 -7.53 -16.21 -4.20
N ALA A 15 -6.28 -16.64 -4.04
CA ALA A 15 -5.46 -16.37 -2.87
C ALA A 15 -4.77 -15.00 -2.94
N VAL A 16 -4.78 -14.33 -4.10
CA VAL A 16 -4.17 -13.01 -4.29
C VAL A 16 -5.16 -11.92 -3.92
N VAL A 17 -4.74 -11.05 -3.01
CA VAL A 17 -5.57 -10.00 -2.43
C VAL A 17 -5.06 -8.61 -2.80
N SER A 18 -5.96 -7.63 -2.77
CA SER A 18 -5.60 -6.22 -2.81
C SER A 18 -5.37 -5.70 -1.40
N ILE A 19 -4.31 -4.93 -1.21
CA ILE A 19 -3.99 -4.26 0.04
C ILE A 19 -4.03 -2.76 -0.22
N SER A 20 -4.85 -2.05 0.53
CA SER A 20 -4.84 -0.59 0.58
C SER A 20 -4.48 -0.11 1.98
N THR A 21 -3.65 0.92 2.03
CA THR A 21 -3.18 1.52 3.27
C THR A 21 -3.54 2.98 3.32
N GLU A 22 -3.82 3.48 4.52
CA GLU A 22 -4.09 4.90 4.78
C GLU A 22 -3.07 5.37 5.81
N THR A 23 -2.33 6.44 5.49
CA THR A 23 -1.37 7.09 6.38
C THR A 23 -1.77 8.56 6.54
N THR A 24 -1.92 9.02 7.77
CA THR A 24 -2.32 10.38 8.11
C THR A 24 -1.08 11.17 8.49
N THR A 25 -0.63 12.05 7.59
CA THR A 25 0.45 12.98 7.89
C THR A 25 -0.14 14.28 8.39
N LYS A 26 0.17 14.63 9.64
CA LYS A 26 -0.10 15.97 10.18
C LYS A 26 0.97 16.92 9.72
N LEU A 27 0.62 17.88 8.85
CA LEU A 27 1.49 19.01 8.60
C LEU A 27 1.27 20.02 9.74
N TYR A 28 2.22 20.05 10.68
CA TYR A 28 2.29 21.13 11.65
C TYR A 28 2.47 22.45 10.89
N GLY A 29 1.43 23.30 10.91
CA GLY A 29 1.46 24.67 10.43
C GLY A 29 2.37 25.53 11.31
N GLY A 30 3.67 25.31 11.21
CA GLY A 30 4.68 25.92 12.08
C GLY A 30 5.17 27.30 11.64
N ARG A 31 4.65 27.85 10.54
CA ARG A 31 4.99 29.21 10.11
C ARG A 31 3.76 30.08 10.19
N ARG A 32 3.68 30.88 11.26
CA ARG A 32 3.03 32.20 11.18
C ARG A 32 3.73 32.95 10.05
N TYR A 33 3.13 32.96 8.87
CA TYR A 33 3.48 33.97 7.89
C TYR A 33 2.88 35.26 8.41
N TYR A 34 3.75 36.12 8.93
CA TYR A 34 3.43 37.52 9.02
C TYR A 34 3.23 37.98 7.57
N PHE A 35 1.98 38.18 7.15
CA PHE A 35 1.69 38.97 5.95
C PHE A 35 2.04 40.41 6.33
N GLY A 36 3.35 40.70 6.38
CA GLY A 36 3.82 42.05 6.54
C GLY A 36 3.33 42.84 5.33
N PHE A 37 2.45 43.80 5.57
CA PHE A 37 2.22 44.84 4.58
C PHE A 37 3.59 45.46 4.22
N PRO A 38 3.88 45.74 2.93
CA PRO A 38 5.07 46.49 2.55
C PRO A 38 5.18 47.75 3.41
N GLU A 39 6.39 48.16 3.77
CA GLU A 39 6.68 49.30 4.66
C GLU A 39 5.98 50.60 4.21
N ASP A 40 5.62 50.67 2.93
CA ASP A 40 4.99 51.81 2.26
C ASP A 40 3.46 51.65 2.06
N SER A 41 2.83 50.65 2.69
CA SER A 41 1.41 50.39 2.54
C SER A 41 0.57 51.26 3.48
N PRO A 42 -0.46 51.98 2.98
CA PRO A 42 -1.36 52.78 3.82
C PRO A 42 -2.21 51.95 4.81
N PHE A 43 -2.11 50.62 4.76
CA PHE A 43 -2.75 49.67 5.68
C PHE A 43 -1.79 49.06 6.72
N GLY A 44 -0.48 49.32 6.61
CA GLY A 44 0.55 48.74 7.48
C GLY A 44 0.74 49.46 8.83
N GLU A 45 0.30 50.71 8.93
CA GLU A 45 0.47 51.55 10.13
C GLU A 45 -0.67 51.41 11.16
N ASP A 46 -1.83 50.87 10.75
CA ASP A 46 -3.00 50.73 11.63
C ASP A 46 -2.98 49.39 12.39
N GLU A 47 -2.78 49.45 13.72
CA GLU A 47 -2.78 48.27 14.60
C GLU A 47 -4.08 47.45 14.51
N PHE A 48 -5.22 48.11 14.26
CA PHE A 48 -6.51 47.44 14.19
C PHE A 48 -6.61 46.58 12.92
N ILE A 49 -6.22 47.12 11.76
CA ILE A 49 -6.23 46.42 10.47
C ILE A 49 -5.19 45.29 10.47
N ARG A 50 -4.02 45.53 11.08
CA ARG A 50 -2.94 44.54 11.20
C ARG A 50 -3.37 43.33 12.05
N ARG A 51 -4.00 43.55 13.21
CA ARG A 51 -4.54 42.45 14.04
C ARG A 51 -5.67 41.71 13.34
N PHE A 52 -6.56 42.44 12.66
CA PHE A 52 -7.66 41.83 11.90
C PHE A 52 -7.16 40.91 10.78
N PHE A 53 -6.16 41.33 10.00
CA PHE A 53 -5.56 40.50 8.95
C PHE A 53 -4.71 39.35 9.51
N ASP A 54 -3.97 39.57 10.61
CA ASP A 54 -3.23 38.50 11.31
C ASP A 54 -4.17 37.42 11.87
N ASP A 55 -5.35 37.80 12.39
CA ASP A 55 -6.36 36.86 12.86
C ASP A 55 -7.09 36.16 11.70
N LEU A 56 -7.28 36.84 10.56
CA LEU A 56 -7.97 36.32 9.38
C LEU A 56 -7.08 35.41 8.50
N PHE A 57 -5.77 35.65 8.45
CA PHE A 57 -4.82 34.98 7.54
C PHE A 57 -3.58 34.38 8.22
N GLY A 58 -3.33 34.65 9.51
CA GLY A 58 -2.11 34.26 10.22
C GLY A 58 -2.08 32.85 10.78
N VAL A 59 -3.19 32.11 10.69
CA VAL A 59 -3.27 30.69 11.07
C VAL A 59 -3.70 29.89 9.85
N MET A 60 -2.76 29.25 9.16
CA MET A 60 -3.14 28.13 8.31
C MET A 60 -3.70 27.04 9.24
N PRO A 61 -4.95 26.57 9.05
CA PRO A 61 -5.45 25.46 9.82
C PRO A 61 -4.53 24.27 9.62
N GLU A 62 -4.27 23.53 10.70
CA GLU A 62 -3.56 22.27 10.64
C GLU A 62 -4.29 21.37 9.63
N ARG A 63 -3.62 21.04 8.52
CA ARG A 63 -4.20 20.18 7.48
C ARG A 63 -3.64 18.78 7.65
N GLU A 64 -4.53 17.84 7.96
CA GLU A 64 -4.23 16.42 7.89
C GLU A 64 -4.28 15.98 6.42
N PHE A 65 -3.18 15.40 5.92
CA PHE A 65 -3.15 14.79 4.59
C PHE A 65 -3.19 13.28 4.73
N LYS A 66 -4.16 12.66 4.06
CA LYS A 66 -4.28 11.21 3.96
C LYS A 66 -3.59 10.73 2.71
N HIS A 67 -2.57 9.90 2.87
CA HIS A 67 -1.89 9.22 1.79
C HIS A 67 -2.41 7.79 1.68
N LEU A 68 -2.79 7.40 0.45
CA LEU A 68 -3.21 6.04 0.14
C LEU A 68 -2.05 5.27 -0.49
N GLY A 69 -1.69 4.14 0.10
CA GLY A 69 -0.77 3.17 -0.48
C GLY A 69 -1.54 1.98 -1.04
N LEU A 70 -1.06 1.39 -2.14
CA LEU A 70 -1.70 0.27 -2.83
C LEU A 70 -0.68 -0.84 -3.09
N GLY A 71 -1.12 -2.07 -2.93
CA GLY A 71 -0.29 -3.23 -3.17
C GLY A 71 -1.08 -4.52 -3.25
N SER A 72 -0.36 -5.62 -3.37
CA SER A 72 -0.92 -6.97 -3.41
C SER A 72 -0.41 -7.79 -2.24
N GLY A 73 -1.16 -8.82 -1.87
CA GLY A 73 -0.70 -9.86 -0.94
C GLY A 73 -1.12 -11.24 -1.40
N VAL A 74 -0.57 -12.26 -0.78
CA VAL A 74 -0.93 -13.65 -1.03
C VAL A 74 -1.32 -14.31 0.28
N ILE A 75 -2.53 -14.87 0.35
CA ILE A 75 -2.97 -15.68 1.49
C ILE A 75 -2.16 -16.98 1.49
N ILE A 76 -1.47 -17.27 2.59
CA ILE A 76 -0.58 -18.43 2.74
C ILE A 76 -1.16 -19.54 3.62
N ASP A 77 -2.27 -19.29 4.31
CA ASP A 77 -3.01 -20.30 5.04
C ASP A 77 -4.53 -20.05 5.06
N ALA A 78 -5.30 -21.08 5.41
CA ALA A 78 -6.77 -20.97 5.47
C ALA A 78 -7.29 -20.06 6.58
N ASN A 79 -6.45 -19.68 7.55
CA ASN A 79 -6.78 -18.80 8.65
C ASN A 79 -6.55 -17.32 8.30
N GLY A 80 -6.06 -16.99 7.11
CA GLY A 80 -5.94 -15.61 6.65
C GLY A 80 -4.65 -14.91 7.04
N TYR A 81 -3.56 -15.66 7.21
CA TYR A 81 -2.22 -15.09 7.14
C TYR A 81 -1.89 -14.75 5.68
N ILE A 82 -1.36 -13.54 5.49
CA ILE A 82 -1.09 -12.96 4.17
C ILE A 82 0.34 -12.46 4.14
N LEU A 83 1.08 -12.90 3.13
CA LEU A 83 2.43 -12.40 2.82
C LEU A 83 2.33 -11.22 1.85
N THR A 84 3.08 -10.16 2.12
CA THR A 84 3.19 -8.98 1.27
C THR A 84 4.56 -8.32 1.45
N ASN A 85 4.79 -7.20 0.76
CA ASN A 85 5.99 -6.41 0.92
C ASN A 85 5.90 -5.50 2.15
N GLU A 86 7.04 -5.26 2.80
CA GLU A 86 7.11 -4.33 3.93
C GLU A 86 6.77 -2.91 3.49
N HIS A 87 7.29 -2.46 2.35
CA HIS A 87 7.03 -1.11 1.86
C HIS A 87 5.55 -0.84 1.51
N VAL A 88 4.74 -1.89 1.28
CA VAL A 88 3.30 -1.74 1.03
C VAL A 88 2.56 -1.37 2.31
N ILE A 89 2.97 -1.95 3.44
CA ILE A 89 2.29 -1.80 4.74
C ILE A 89 2.98 -0.82 5.70
N GLY A 90 4.25 -0.50 5.45
CA GLY A 90 5.17 0.36 6.21
C GLY A 90 4.65 1.00 7.50
N GLN A 91 4.38 2.31 7.44
CA GLN A 91 3.86 3.13 8.54
C GLN A 91 2.34 3.38 8.41
N ALA A 92 1.61 2.46 7.79
CA ALA A 92 0.18 2.62 7.59
C ALA A 92 -0.57 2.66 8.92
N ASP A 93 -1.41 3.67 9.13
CA ASP A 93 -2.31 3.75 10.29
C ASP A 93 -3.44 2.71 10.17
N LYS A 94 -3.87 2.46 8.93
CA LYS A 94 -4.93 1.52 8.60
C LYS A 94 -4.53 0.69 7.39
N ILE A 95 -4.76 -0.61 7.51
CA ILE A 95 -4.57 -1.59 6.43
C ILE A 95 -5.92 -2.24 6.15
N MET A 96 -6.35 -2.17 4.90
CA MET A 96 -7.54 -2.84 4.39
C MET A 96 -7.13 -3.87 3.36
N VAL A 97 -7.70 -5.07 3.48
CA VAL A 97 -7.48 -6.18 2.56
C VAL A 97 -8.79 -6.44 1.83
N THR A 98 -8.76 -6.44 0.50
CA THR A 98 -9.89 -6.82 -0.35
C THR A 98 -9.58 -8.16 -1.00
N LEU A 99 -10.44 -9.14 -0.76
CA LEU A 99 -10.35 -10.47 -1.37
C LEU A 99 -10.80 -10.42 -2.83
N ALA A 100 -10.43 -11.44 -3.62
CA ALA A 100 -10.86 -11.60 -5.00
C ALA A 100 -12.40 -11.81 -5.15
N ASP A 101 -13.12 -12.06 -4.06
CA ASP A 101 -14.59 -12.10 -4.02
C ASP A 101 -15.23 -10.77 -3.59
N GLY A 102 -14.43 -9.72 -3.38
CA GLY A 102 -14.86 -8.38 -3.01
C GLY A 102 -15.04 -8.15 -1.50
N ARG A 103 -14.96 -9.18 -0.66
CA ARG A 103 -15.03 -8.99 0.80
C ARG A 103 -13.82 -8.19 1.29
N GLN A 104 -14.08 -7.29 2.25
CA GLN A 104 -13.06 -6.42 2.84
C GLN A 104 -12.84 -6.71 4.32
N PHE A 105 -11.58 -6.71 4.73
CA PHE A 105 -11.16 -6.98 6.11
C PHE A 105 -10.11 -5.97 6.56
N LYS A 106 -10.13 -5.64 7.86
CA LYS A 106 -9.02 -4.93 8.48
C LYS A 106 -7.84 -5.90 8.62
N GLY A 107 -6.66 -5.47 8.18
CA GLY A 107 -5.41 -6.21 8.35
C GLY A 107 -4.71 -5.83 9.65
N GLU A 108 -4.16 -6.83 10.34
CA GLU A 108 -3.27 -6.65 11.49
C GLU A 108 -1.87 -7.12 11.14
N ILE A 109 -0.86 -6.30 11.40
CA ILE A 109 0.54 -6.69 11.22
C ILE A 109 0.90 -7.75 12.28
N LYS A 110 1.42 -8.90 11.83
CA LYS A 110 1.95 -9.95 12.71
C LYS A 110 3.48 -9.98 12.73
N GLY A 111 4.11 -9.52 11.66
CA GLY A 111 5.56 -9.36 11.59
C GLY A 111 5.97 -8.58 10.36
N LYS A 112 7.13 -7.94 10.42
CA LYS A 112 7.76 -7.26 9.29
C LYS A 112 9.27 -7.37 9.37
N ASP A 113 9.90 -7.49 8.22
CA ASP A 113 11.34 -7.47 8.03
C ASP A 113 11.70 -6.46 6.93
N PRO A 114 12.15 -5.25 7.32
CA PRO A 114 12.59 -4.23 6.36
C PRO A 114 13.82 -4.64 5.55
N HIS A 115 14.63 -5.61 6.00
CA HIS A 115 15.83 -6.03 5.27
C HIS A 115 15.50 -6.86 4.04
N SER A 116 14.52 -7.76 4.14
CA SER A 116 14.04 -8.55 3.02
C SER A 116 12.86 -7.93 2.28
N ASP A 117 12.37 -6.77 2.74
CA ASP A 117 11.13 -6.13 2.27
C ASP A 117 9.92 -7.08 2.35
N LEU A 118 9.79 -7.81 3.46
CA LEU A 118 8.68 -8.75 3.70
C LEU A 118 7.84 -8.35 4.90
N ALA A 119 6.55 -8.63 4.82
CA ALA A 119 5.63 -8.50 5.94
C ALA A 119 4.56 -9.60 5.94
N VAL A 120 4.13 -9.95 7.14
CA VAL A 120 3.01 -10.85 7.37
C VAL A 120 1.89 -10.06 8.04
N ILE A 121 0.73 -10.02 7.41
CA ILE A 121 -0.50 -9.49 7.98
C ILE A 121 -1.52 -10.61 8.20
N LYS A 122 -2.48 -10.39 9.10
CA LYS A 122 -3.57 -11.31 9.40
C LYS A 122 -4.89 -10.60 9.23
N ILE A 123 -5.86 -11.28 8.62
CA ILE A 123 -7.26 -10.87 8.61
C ILE A 123 -8.09 -11.81 9.48
N ASN A 124 -9.21 -11.33 10.00
CA ASN A 124 -10.13 -12.15 10.78
C ASN A 124 -11.15 -12.86 9.88
N ALA A 125 -10.72 -13.93 9.21
CA ALA A 125 -11.55 -14.80 8.38
C ALA A 125 -10.95 -16.21 8.35
N ASN A 126 -11.80 -17.21 8.07
CA ASN A 126 -11.42 -18.63 8.02
C ASN A 126 -11.89 -19.25 6.69
N ASN A 127 -11.41 -20.46 6.39
CA ASN A 127 -11.73 -21.20 5.17
C ASN A 127 -11.42 -20.41 3.90
N LEU A 128 -10.32 -19.66 3.92
CA LEU A 128 -9.88 -18.86 2.79
C LEU A 128 -9.14 -19.71 1.75
N PRO A 129 -9.26 -19.37 0.46
CA PRO A 129 -8.32 -19.87 -0.55
C PRO A 129 -6.91 -19.37 -0.22
N TYR A 130 -5.93 -20.26 -0.28
CA TYR A 130 -4.54 -19.94 0.01
C TYR A 130 -3.61 -20.57 -1.03
N ALA A 131 -2.44 -19.96 -1.22
CA ALA A 131 -1.40 -20.47 -2.10
C ALA A 131 -0.53 -21.51 -1.36
N ILE A 132 -0.18 -22.59 -2.05
CA ILE A 132 0.79 -23.56 -1.57
C ILE A 132 2.19 -23.06 -1.91
N LEU A 133 3.06 -22.93 -0.92
CA LEU A 133 4.44 -22.52 -1.13
C LEU A 133 5.26 -23.68 -1.67
N GLY A 134 5.99 -23.41 -2.75
CA GLY A 134 6.95 -24.35 -3.35
C GLY A 134 8.37 -24.13 -2.83
N ASP A 135 9.28 -25.00 -3.27
CA ASP A 135 10.72 -24.89 -3.02
C ASP A 135 11.40 -24.05 -4.12
N SER A 136 11.93 -22.89 -3.73
CA SER A 136 12.63 -21.98 -4.63
C SER A 136 14.02 -22.45 -5.04
N ASP A 137 14.65 -23.37 -4.29
CA ASP A 137 16.02 -23.82 -4.56
C ASP A 137 16.09 -24.71 -5.82
N ASN A 138 14.96 -25.29 -6.22
CA ASN A 138 14.83 -26.14 -7.41
C ASN A 138 14.51 -25.36 -8.70
N LEU A 139 14.42 -24.02 -8.63
CA LEU A 139 14.12 -23.19 -9.78
C LEU A 139 15.28 -23.15 -10.79
N LYS A 140 14.94 -22.97 -12.07
CA LYS A 140 15.90 -22.89 -13.18
C LYS A 140 15.58 -21.71 -14.09
N ILE A 141 16.63 -21.02 -14.55
CA ILE A 141 16.51 -19.98 -15.58
C ILE A 141 15.85 -20.59 -16.84
N GLY A 142 14.89 -19.86 -17.42
CA GLY A 142 14.09 -20.30 -18.56
C GLY A 142 12.82 -21.09 -18.21
N GLN A 143 12.61 -21.46 -16.93
CA GLN A 143 11.33 -22.06 -16.53
C GLN A 143 10.18 -21.06 -16.68
N TRP A 144 9.04 -21.56 -17.15
CA TRP A 144 7.80 -20.78 -17.23
C TRP A 144 7.31 -20.38 -15.84
N VAL A 145 6.89 -19.12 -15.72
CA VAL A 145 6.30 -18.56 -14.51
C VAL A 145 5.06 -17.75 -14.85
N VAL A 146 4.19 -17.66 -13.86
CA VAL A 146 3.00 -16.81 -13.89
C VAL A 146 3.10 -15.85 -12.71
N ALA A 147 3.15 -14.55 -13.00
CA ALA A 147 3.07 -13.49 -12.00
C ALA A 147 1.61 -13.07 -11.85
N ILE A 148 1.14 -12.97 -10.60
CA ILE A 148 -0.24 -12.61 -10.26
C ILE A 148 -0.21 -11.44 -9.27
N GLY A 149 -1.00 -10.40 -9.51
CA GLY A 149 -1.11 -9.25 -8.63
C GLY A 149 -2.51 -8.64 -8.65
N ASN A 150 -2.89 -7.96 -7.57
CA ASN A 150 -4.18 -7.30 -7.42
C ASN A 150 -4.08 -5.93 -6.73
N PRO A 151 -3.27 -4.98 -7.21
CA PRO A 151 -3.11 -3.69 -6.52
C PRO A 151 -4.38 -2.83 -6.51
N PHE A 152 -5.31 -3.06 -7.45
CA PHE A 152 -6.50 -2.21 -7.64
C PHE A 152 -7.82 -2.91 -7.30
N GLY A 153 -7.81 -4.11 -6.71
CA GLY A 153 -9.03 -4.86 -6.40
C GLY A 153 -10.04 -4.07 -5.56
N PHE A 154 -9.59 -3.13 -4.73
CA PHE A 154 -10.48 -2.28 -3.93
C PHE A 154 -11.32 -1.26 -4.71
N VAL A 155 -10.95 -0.89 -5.95
CA VAL A 155 -11.69 0.09 -6.79
C VAL A 155 -12.48 -0.54 -7.92
N LEU A 156 -12.26 -1.82 -8.21
CA LEU A 156 -12.92 -2.51 -9.31
C LEU A 156 -14.19 -3.20 -8.82
N GLN A 157 -15.25 -3.11 -9.63
CA GLN A 157 -16.48 -3.88 -9.39
C GLN A 157 -16.24 -5.40 -9.55
N ASN A 158 -15.20 -5.77 -10.29
CA ASN A 158 -14.70 -7.14 -10.42
C ASN A 158 -13.24 -7.19 -9.92
N PRO A 159 -12.99 -7.56 -8.64
CA PRO A 159 -11.69 -7.46 -8.00
C PRO A 159 -10.74 -8.62 -8.39
N GLU A 160 -10.86 -9.12 -9.61
CA GLU A 160 -10.02 -10.20 -10.13
C GLU A 160 -8.56 -9.74 -10.32
N PRO A 161 -7.59 -10.62 -10.04
CA PRO A 161 -6.17 -10.27 -10.19
C PRO A 161 -5.75 -10.19 -11.66
N THR A 162 -4.72 -9.39 -11.91
CA THR A 162 -3.99 -9.40 -13.19
C THR A 162 -2.99 -10.55 -13.22
N VAL A 163 -2.89 -11.21 -14.38
CA VAL A 163 -2.01 -12.35 -14.61
C VAL A 163 -1.05 -12.05 -15.76
N THR A 164 0.24 -12.28 -15.55
CA THR A 164 1.29 -12.13 -16.57
C THR A 164 2.12 -13.40 -16.67
N VAL A 165 2.43 -13.83 -17.89
CA VAL A 165 3.23 -15.05 -18.14
C VAL A 165 4.62 -14.65 -18.62
N GLY A 166 5.64 -15.32 -18.10
CA GLY A 166 7.02 -15.11 -18.51
C GLY A 166 7.89 -16.31 -18.19
N VAL A 167 9.21 -16.09 -18.17
CA VAL A 167 10.18 -17.09 -17.76
C VAL A 167 11.10 -16.52 -16.67
N ILE A 168 11.67 -17.41 -15.86
CA ILE A 168 12.71 -17.04 -14.89
C ILE A 168 13.92 -16.51 -15.67
N SER A 169 14.25 -15.24 -15.46
CA SER A 169 15.38 -14.60 -16.14
C SER A 169 16.71 -14.74 -15.40
N ALA A 170 16.68 -14.81 -14.07
CA ALA A 170 17.86 -14.97 -13.22
C ALA A 170 17.46 -15.50 -11.83
N LEU A 171 18.41 -16.10 -11.12
CA LEU A 171 18.27 -16.61 -9.75
C LEU A 171 19.31 -15.94 -8.83
N HIS A 172 19.06 -15.93 -7.52
CA HIS A 172 19.99 -15.46 -6.50
C HIS A 172 20.61 -14.07 -6.76
N ARG A 173 19.83 -13.17 -7.37
CA ARG A 173 20.28 -11.77 -7.56
C ARG A 173 20.32 -11.08 -6.21
N SER A 174 21.51 -10.65 -5.80
CA SER A 174 21.69 -9.71 -4.71
C SER A 174 21.92 -8.33 -5.32
N LEU A 175 21.10 -7.36 -4.92
CA LEU A 175 21.44 -5.96 -5.12
C LEU A 175 22.54 -5.66 -4.10
N GLY A 176 23.80 -5.73 -4.53
CA GLY A 176 24.92 -5.27 -3.70
C GLY A 176 24.60 -3.87 -3.21
N ARG A 177 24.62 -3.66 -1.89
CA ARG A 177 24.37 -2.34 -1.30
C ARG A 177 25.37 -1.34 -1.90
N ALA A 178 24.86 -0.26 -2.47
CA ALA A 178 25.60 0.98 -2.63
C ALA A 178 25.66 1.71 -1.28
#